data_AF-G5KD06-F1
#
_entry.id   AF-G5KD06-F1
#
_cell.length_a   1.000
_cell.length_b   1.000
_cell.length_c   1.000
_cell.angle_alpha   90.00
_cell.angle_beta   90.00
_cell.angle_gamma   90.00
#
_symmetry.space_group_name_H-M   'P 1'
#
loop_
_entity.id
_entity.type
_entity.pdbx_description
1 polymer ?
#
loop_
_entity_poly.entity_id
_entity_poly.type
_entity_poly.pdbx_seq_one_letter_code
_entity_poly.pdbx_strand_id
1 'polypeptide(L)'
;MYNCPSGYEKYIPLFNKTLDKETLTRYFVGQDKKYRLNNRESLMSDISDTEFILEYCLYPVFLQGKTDIKDLTQETLLNMSTSNDPIQIYQALLFLNSQNMLLQYYEAVPFIIEQEPILSNIKKAIDDTALVNKMKTYQVGEFAQYKDSLFDMLERVLQTF
;
A
#
# COMPACT_ATOMS: atom_id res chain seq x y z
N MET A 1 16.88 -12.50 -7.06
CA MET A 1 17.19 -11.24 -6.33
C MET A 1 16.60 -10.07 -7.10
N TYR A 2 15.99 -9.11 -6.40
CA TYR A 2 15.39 -7.90 -6.98
C TYR A 2 16.42 -7.07 -7.76
N ASN A 3 15.99 -6.56 -8.91
CA ASN A 3 16.71 -5.57 -9.71
C ASN A 3 15.74 -4.46 -10.12
N CYS A 4 16.23 -3.22 -10.21
CA CYS A 4 15.38 -2.10 -10.62
C CYS A 4 14.75 -2.35 -12.00
N PRO A 5 13.41 -2.29 -12.13
CA PRO A 5 12.73 -2.52 -13.39
C PRO A 5 12.94 -1.34 -14.34
N SER A 6 12.91 -1.56 -15.65
CA SER A 6 13.12 -0.48 -16.63
C SER A 6 12.06 0.63 -16.50
N GLY A 7 12.51 1.89 -16.52
CA GLY A 7 11.62 3.05 -16.43
C GLY A 7 11.26 3.45 -15.00
N TYR A 8 11.91 2.87 -13.99
CA TYR A 8 11.79 3.30 -12.59
C TYR A 8 12.31 4.74 -12.37
N GLU A 9 13.22 5.21 -13.23
CA GLU A 9 13.97 6.45 -13.06
C GLU A 9 13.06 7.67 -12.99
N LYS A 10 11.91 7.65 -13.68
CA LYS A 10 10.92 8.73 -13.67
C LYS A 10 10.23 8.91 -12.32
N TYR A 11 10.24 7.90 -11.45
CA TYR A 11 9.60 7.95 -10.14
C TYR A 11 10.54 8.38 -9.02
N ILE A 12 11.86 8.29 -9.25
CA ILE A 12 12.88 8.72 -8.29
C ILE A 12 12.61 10.14 -7.77
N PRO A 13 12.34 11.17 -8.59
CA PRO A 13 12.13 12.53 -8.09
C PRO A 13 10.89 12.69 -7.20
N LEU A 14 9.92 11.77 -7.26
CA LEU A 14 8.72 11.83 -6.43
C LEU A 14 9.01 11.50 -4.97
N PHE A 15 10.01 10.65 -4.73
CA PHE A 15 10.37 10.12 -3.41
C PHE A 15 11.76 10.53 -2.94
N ASN A 16 12.66 10.93 -3.85
CA ASN A 16 14.00 11.43 -3.52
C ASN A 16 13.96 12.90 -3.07
N LYS A 17 13.13 13.18 -2.07
CA LYS A 17 12.94 14.48 -1.43
C LYS A 17 12.48 14.25 0.01
N THR A 18 12.42 15.33 0.80
CA THR A 18 11.78 15.26 2.12
C THR A 18 10.29 14.99 1.92
N LEU A 19 9.80 13.91 2.53
CA LEU A 19 8.40 13.53 2.56
C LEU A 19 7.97 13.42 4.02
N ASP A 20 6.72 13.79 4.28
CA ASP A 20 6.05 13.49 5.53
C ASP A 20 5.09 12.30 5.36
N LYS A 21 4.56 11.83 6.49
CA LYS A 21 3.65 10.69 6.51
C LYS A 21 2.37 10.94 5.74
N GLU A 22 1.83 12.16 5.82
CA GLU A 22 0.61 12.54 5.11
C GLU A 22 0.78 12.47 3.59
N THR A 23 1.88 13.02 3.08
CA THR A 23 2.21 12.95 1.64
C THR A 23 2.44 11.51 1.20
N LEU A 24 3.12 10.69 2.02
CA LEU A 24 3.35 9.29 1.70
C LEU A 24 2.03 8.48 1.72
N THR A 25 1.14 8.73 2.67
CA THR A 25 -0.22 8.17 2.70
C THR A 25 -0.99 8.51 1.42
N ARG A 26 -0.88 9.75 0.91
CA ARG A 26 -1.53 10.12 -0.36
C ARG A 26 -1.01 9.32 -1.55
N TYR A 27 0.30 9.03 -1.60
CA TYR A 27 0.86 8.14 -2.63
C TYR A 27 0.37 6.71 -2.47
N PHE A 28 0.34 6.18 -1.24
CA PHE A 28 -0.10 4.81 -0.99
C PHE A 28 -1.58 4.61 -1.26
N VAL A 29 -2.41 5.63 -1.02
CA VAL A 29 -3.86 5.57 -1.28
C VAL A 29 -4.18 5.88 -2.75
N GLY A 30 -3.64 6.96 -3.30
CA GLY A 30 -3.81 7.31 -4.71
C GLY A 30 -5.21 7.76 -5.14
N GLN A 31 -6.11 8.08 -4.20
CA GLN A 31 -7.43 8.63 -4.54
C GLN A 31 -7.31 9.94 -5.31
N ASP A 32 -6.37 10.82 -4.92
CA ASP A 32 -6.01 12.00 -5.69
C ASP A 32 -5.11 11.59 -6.86
N LYS A 33 -5.58 11.86 -8.09
CA LYS A 33 -4.87 11.56 -9.33
C LYS A 33 -3.43 12.10 -9.37
N LYS A 34 -3.13 13.20 -8.67
CA LYS A 34 -1.76 13.75 -8.58
C LYS A 34 -0.79 12.81 -7.86
N TYR A 35 -1.29 12.01 -6.93
CA TYR A 35 -0.50 11.09 -6.11
C TYR A 35 -0.72 9.62 -6.49
N ARG A 36 -1.53 9.36 -7.53
CA ARG A 36 -1.85 8.01 -7.96
C ARG A 36 -0.67 7.38 -8.71
N LEU A 37 -0.24 6.23 -8.23
CA LEU A 37 0.85 5.44 -8.79
C LEU A 37 0.32 4.06 -9.14
N ASN A 38 0.06 3.83 -10.42
CA ASN A 38 -0.40 2.57 -10.94
C ASN A 38 0.14 2.36 -12.37
N ASN A 39 -0.13 1.19 -12.94
CA ASN A 39 0.21 0.84 -14.30
C ASN A 39 -1.05 0.31 -15.03
N ARG A 40 -0.89 -0.11 -16.29
CA ARG A 40 -2.00 -0.63 -17.10
C ARG A 40 -2.58 -1.95 -16.56
N GLU A 41 -1.78 -2.72 -15.86
CA GLU A 41 -2.09 -4.06 -15.36
C GLU A 41 -2.60 -4.05 -13.91
N SER A 42 -2.55 -2.88 -13.25
CA SER A 42 -3.11 -2.67 -11.92
C SER A 42 -4.58 -3.03 -11.87
N LEU A 43 -4.99 -3.70 -10.77
CA LEU A 43 -6.35 -4.18 -10.56
C LEU A 43 -7.40 -3.06 -10.61
N MET A 44 -7.06 -1.89 -10.06
CA MET A 44 -7.93 -0.72 -10.01
C MET A 44 -7.16 0.51 -10.53
N SER A 45 -7.78 1.28 -11.41
CA SER A 45 -7.14 2.43 -12.07
C SER A 45 -7.33 3.76 -11.33
N ASP A 46 -8.21 3.78 -10.34
CA ASP A 46 -8.61 4.97 -9.59
C ASP A 46 -7.99 5.08 -8.17
N ILE A 47 -7.21 4.09 -7.77
CA ILE A 47 -6.33 4.10 -6.59
C ILE A 47 -4.89 3.76 -7.00
N SER A 48 -3.96 3.88 -6.05
CA SER A 48 -2.58 3.44 -6.26
C SER A 48 -2.44 1.92 -6.13
N ASP A 49 -1.48 1.38 -6.88
CA ASP A 49 -1.06 0.00 -6.84
C ASP A 49 0.16 -0.13 -5.91
N THR A 50 0.00 -0.89 -4.83
CA THR A 50 1.03 -1.05 -3.80
C THR A 50 2.22 -1.90 -4.27
N GLU A 51 2.01 -2.83 -5.20
CA GLU A 51 3.08 -3.62 -5.81
C GLU A 51 3.94 -2.70 -6.68
N PHE A 52 3.28 -1.88 -7.50
CA PHE A 52 3.94 -0.88 -8.32
C PHE A 52 4.76 0.11 -7.48
N ILE A 53 4.20 0.59 -6.36
CA ILE A 53 4.88 1.51 -5.45
C ILE A 53 6.15 0.86 -4.87
N LEU A 54 6.07 -0.38 -4.41
CA LEU A 54 7.24 -1.08 -3.88
C LEU A 54 8.32 -1.25 -4.95
N GLU A 55 7.94 -1.83 -6.08
CA GLU A 55 8.86 -2.27 -7.14
C GLU A 55 9.46 -1.10 -7.95
N TYR A 56 8.66 -0.11 -8.35
CA TYR A 56 9.12 0.98 -9.22
C TYR A 56 9.51 2.25 -8.47
N CYS A 57 9.13 2.38 -7.19
CA CYS A 57 9.36 3.61 -6.42
C CYS A 57 10.24 3.39 -5.19
N LEU A 58 9.77 2.64 -4.19
CA LEU A 58 10.43 2.59 -2.87
C LEU A 58 11.75 1.82 -2.91
N TYR A 59 11.77 0.64 -3.54
CA TYR A 59 12.97 -0.18 -3.66
C TYR A 59 14.09 0.52 -4.44
N PRO A 60 13.85 1.11 -5.62
CA PRO A 60 14.88 1.87 -6.32
C PRO A 60 15.40 3.08 -5.53
N VAL A 61 14.51 3.83 -4.86
CA VAL A 61 14.88 5.02 -4.09
C VAL A 61 15.75 4.65 -2.88
N PHE A 62 15.42 3.55 -2.20
CA PHE A 62 16.23 3.00 -1.12
C PHE A 62 17.64 2.63 -1.62
N LEU A 63 17.74 1.94 -2.76
CA LEU A 63 19.02 1.55 -3.37
C LEU A 63 19.86 2.75 -3.83
N GLN A 64 19.25 3.91 -4.07
CA GLN A 64 19.96 5.17 -4.36
C GLN A 64 20.45 5.91 -3.10
N GLY A 65 20.29 5.31 -1.91
CA GLY A 65 20.82 5.83 -0.66
C GLY A 65 19.79 6.59 0.19
N LYS A 66 18.55 6.77 -0.28
CA LYS A 66 17.47 7.32 0.54
C LYS A 66 16.89 6.23 1.45
N THR A 67 17.70 5.81 2.42
CA THR A 67 17.39 4.66 3.29
C THR A 67 16.35 4.95 4.36
N ASP A 68 16.17 6.23 4.73
CA ASP A 68 15.14 6.73 5.65
C ASP A 68 13.71 6.45 5.16
N ILE A 69 13.53 6.19 3.86
CA ILE A 69 12.22 5.85 3.29
C ILE A 69 11.64 4.56 3.89
N LYS A 70 12.49 3.63 4.34
CA LYS A 70 12.06 2.39 5.00
C LYS A 70 11.29 2.70 6.29
N ASP A 71 11.91 3.48 7.17
CA ASP A 71 11.34 3.81 8.47
C ASP A 71 10.10 4.71 8.31
N LEU A 72 10.15 5.67 7.38
CA LEU A 72 8.98 6.48 7.04
C LEU A 72 7.81 5.63 6.53
N THR A 73 8.09 4.62 5.69
CA THR A 73 7.09 3.67 5.20
C THR A 73 6.49 2.85 6.35
N GLN A 74 7.32 2.34 7.25
CA GLN A 74 6.88 1.61 8.44
C GLN A 74 5.93 2.46 9.29
N GLU A 75 6.31 3.69 9.60
CA GLU A 75 5.46 4.60 10.39
C GLU A 75 4.17 4.99 9.67
N THR A 76 4.23 5.21 8.36
CA THR A 76 3.04 5.54 7.56
C THR A 76 2.04 4.38 7.55
N LEU A 77 2.51 3.14 7.38
CA LEU A 77 1.64 1.96 7.39
C LEU A 77 1.05 1.70 8.79
N LEU A 78 1.82 1.92 9.85
CA LEU A 78 1.31 1.91 11.22
C LEU A 78 0.16 2.91 11.38
N ASN A 79 0.37 4.17 10.95
CA ASN A 79 -0.67 5.19 11.01
C ASN A 79 -1.92 4.81 10.20
N MET A 80 -1.74 4.30 8.98
CA MET A 80 -2.84 3.86 8.11
C MET A 80 -3.63 2.70 8.73
N SER A 81 -2.95 1.73 9.35
CA SER A 81 -3.57 0.55 9.97
C SER A 81 -4.46 0.88 11.17
N THR A 82 -4.22 2.01 11.83
CA THR A 82 -5.05 2.53 12.93
C THR A 82 -5.96 3.68 12.51
N SER A 83 -5.95 4.05 11.23
CA SER A 83 -6.83 5.09 10.72
C SER A 83 -8.28 4.62 10.83
N ASN A 84 -9.22 5.53 11.06
CA ASN A 84 -10.66 5.21 10.93
C ASN A 84 -11.14 5.38 9.47
N ASP A 85 -10.22 5.18 8.52
CA ASP A 85 -10.41 5.38 7.09
C ASP A 85 -10.33 4.01 6.36
N PRO A 86 -11.45 3.50 5.83
CA PRO A 86 -11.52 2.22 5.15
C PRO A 86 -10.43 1.99 4.10
N ILE A 87 -10.14 2.99 3.26
CA ILE A 87 -9.21 2.80 2.14
C ILE A 87 -7.76 2.74 2.61
N GLN A 88 -7.41 3.49 3.67
CA GLN A 88 -6.07 3.47 4.23
C GLN A 88 -5.76 2.12 4.87
N ILE A 89 -6.71 1.53 5.61
CA ILE A 89 -6.55 0.20 6.21
C ILE A 89 -6.40 -0.86 5.12
N TYR A 90 -7.24 -0.79 4.07
CA TYR A 90 -7.16 -1.72 2.94
C TYR A 90 -5.82 -1.61 2.21
N GLN A 91 -5.35 -0.39 1.91
CA GLN A 91 -4.05 -0.19 1.25
C GLN A 91 -2.87 -0.59 2.14
N ALA A 92 -2.98 -0.46 3.47
CA ALA A 92 -1.96 -0.97 4.38
C ALA A 92 -1.85 -2.50 4.32
N LEU A 93 -2.98 -3.21 4.25
CA LEU A 93 -3.00 -4.67 4.07
C LEU A 93 -2.47 -5.08 2.69
N LEU A 94 -2.92 -4.42 1.62
CA LEU A 94 -2.44 -4.68 0.27
C LEU A 94 -0.93 -4.45 0.13
N PHE A 95 -0.39 -3.44 0.80
CA PHE A 95 1.06 -3.22 0.83
C PHE A 95 1.82 -4.42 1.38
N LEU A 96 1.37 -4.99 2.50
CA LEU A 96 1.98 -6.20 3.07
C LEU A 96 1.86 -7.38 2.10
N ASN A 97 0.73 -7.50 1.40
CA ASN A 97 0.51 -8.58 0.46
C ASN A 97 1.41 -8.45 -0.77
N SER A 98 1.53 -7.25 -1.34
CA SER A 98 2.49 -6.94 -2.40
C SER A 98 3.93 -7.21 -1.98
N GLN A 99 4.30 -6.88 -0.74
CA GLN A 99 5.63 -7.21 -0.23
C GLN A 99 5.87 -8.73 -0.23
N ASN A 100 4.90 -9.53 0.22
CA ASN A 100 5.02 -10.99 0.23
C ASN A 100 5.11 -11.56 -1.20
N MET A 101 4.31 -11.04 -2.13
CA MET A 101 4.36 -11.42 -3.55
C MET A 101 5.72 -11.11 -4.17
N LEU A 102 6.23 -9.89 -3.96
CA LEU A 102 7.54 -9.47 -4.48
C LEU A 102 8.69 -10.26 -3.84
N LEU A 103 8.62 -10.55 -2.54
CA LEU A 103 9.62 -11.38 -1.88
C LEU A 103 9.63 -12.81 -2.43
N GLN A 104 8.45 -13.39 -2.69
CA GLN A 104 8.34 -14.71 -3.32
C GLN A 104 8.90 -14.72 -4.75
N TYR A 105 8.62 -13.67 -5.53
CA TYR A 105 9.06 -13.57 -6.92
C TYR A 105 10.57 -13.31 -7.04
N TYR A 106 11.11 -12.40 -6.23
CA TYR A 106 12.50 -11.97 -6.33
C TYR A 106 13.46 -12.73 -5.39
N GLU A 107 12.96 -13.54 -4.46
CA GLU A 107 13.70 -14.25 -3.39
C GLU A 107 14.39 -13.34 -2.35
N ALA A 108 14.76 -12.13 -2.75
CA ALA A 108 15.36 -11.11 -1.90
C ALA A 108 15.02 -9.71 -2.43
N VAL A 109 14.56 -8.83 -1.54
CA VAL A 109 14.18 -7.44 -1.82
C VAL A 109 15.02 -6.47 -0.98
N PRO A 110 15.13 -5.18 -1.36
CA PRO A 110 16.04 -4.23 -0.68
C PRO A 110 15.75 -3.97 0.80
N PHE A 111 14.48 -4.01 1.20
CA PHE A 111 14.08 -3.94 2.59
C PHE A 111 12.72 -4.62 2.80
N ILE A 112 12.44 -4.97 4.06
CA ILE A 112 11.19 -5.58 4.50
C ILE A 112 10.61 -4.72 5.63
N ILE A 113 9.30 -4.48 5.57
CA ILE A 113 8.48 -3.85 6.61
C ILE A 113 8.04 -4.91 7.61
N GLU A 114 8.08 -4.56 8.90
CA GLU A 114 7.60 -5.40 10.00
C GLU A 114 6.07 -5.50 9.95
N GLN A 115 5.57 -6.70 9.65
CA GLN A 115 4.17 -6.94 9.33
C GLN A 115 3.30 -7.08 10.60
N GLU A 116 3.82 -7.73 11.65
CA GLU A 116 3.06 -8.10 12.84
C GLU A 116 2.33 -6.92 13.52
N PRO A 117 2.97 -5.75 13.76
CA PRO A 117 2.28 -4.63 14.36
C PRO A 117 1.13 -4.09 13.49
N ILE A 118 1.33 -4.07 12.17
CA ILE A 118 0.36 -3.58 11.19
C ILE A 118 -0.83 -4.54 11.10
N LEU A 119 -0.56 -5.86 11.00
CA LEU A 119 -1.59 -6.89 11.00
C LEU A 119 -2.40 -6.91 12.30
N SER A 120 -1.74 -6.73 13.46
CA SER A 120 -2.41 -6.61 14.76
C SER A 120 -3.38 -5.43 14.80
N ASN A 121 -2.98 -4.27 14.26
CA ASN A 121 -3.85 -3.10 14.17
C ASN A 121 -5.03 -3.33 13.23
N ILE A 122 -4.80 -3.94 12.06
CA ILE A 122 -5.86 -4.25 11.09
C ILE A 122 -6.88 -5.23 11.71
N LYS A 123 -6.42 -6.29 12.38
CA LYS A 123 -7.28 -7.26 13.09
C LYS A 123 -8.16 -6.56 14.13
N LYS A 124 -7.58 -5.68 14.95
CA LYS A 124 -8.36 -4.86 15.90
C LYS A 124 -9.34 -3.90 15.22
N ALA A 125 -8.95 -3.34 14.06
CA ALA A 125 -9.80 -2.42 13.33
C ALA A 125 -11.05 -3.12 12.76
N ILE A 126 -10.91 -4.36 12.28
CA ILE A 126 -12.05 -5.14 11.79
C ILE A 126 -12.93 -5.74 12.91
N ASP A 127 -12.51 -5.65 14.17
CA ASP A 127 -13.38 -5.93 15.32
C ASP A 127 -14.36 -4.76 15.60
N ASP A 128 -14.10 -3.56 15.07
CA ASP A 128 -15.01 -2.40 15.18
C ASP A 128 -16.16 -2.50 14.14
N THR A 129 -17.36 -2.78 14.65
CA THR A 129 -18.58 -2.90 13.82
C THR A 129 -18.88 -1.65 12.98
N ALA A 130 -18.61 -0.45 13.49
CA ALA A 130 -18.87 0.78 12.76
C ALA A 130 -17.92 0.94 11.58
N LEU A 131 -16.66 0.59 11.76
CA LEU A 131 -15.67 0.60 10.67
C LEU A 131 -15.94 -0.49 9.64
N VAL A 132 -16.28 -1.70 10.08
CA VAL A 132 -16.71 -2.78 9.17
C VAL A 132 -17.90 -2.35 8.33
N ASN A 133 -18.89 -1.70 8.93
CA ASN A 133 -20.04 -1.17 8.18
C ASN A 133 -19.62 -0.13 7.15
N LYS A 134 -18.70 0.80 7.49
CA LYS A 134 -18.15 1.76 6.52
C LYS A 134 -17.47 1.06 5.34
N MET A 135 -16.69 0.00 5.59
CA MET A 135 -16.05 -0.79 4.55
C MET A 135 -17.08 -1.52 3.66
N LYS A 136 -18.11 -2.12 4.27
CA LYS A 136 -19.19 -2.80 3.54
C LYS A 136 -19.97 -1.86 2.63
N THR A 137 -20.17 -0.62 3.04
CA THR A 137 -20.88 0.40 2.25
C THR A 137 -19.94 1.28 1.42
N TYR A 138 -18.66 0.95 1.34
CA TYR A 138 -17.68 1.76 0.60
C TYR A 138 -17.90 1.61 -0.90
N GLN A 139 -18.34 2.69 -1.55
CA GLN A 139 -18.68 2.72 -2.99
C GLN A 139 -18.03 3.91 -3.70
N VAL A 140 -16.80 4.27 -3.30
CA VAL A 140 -16.06 5.34 -3.98
C VAL A 140 -15.38 4.76 -5.22
N GLY A 141 -15.59 5.39 -6.38
CA GLY A 141 -14.86 5.06 -7.60
C GLY A 141 -15.17 3.66 -8.14
N GLU A 142 -14.15 2.90 -8.53
CA GLU A 142 -14.29 1.55 -9.10
C GLU A 142 -14.90 0.55 -8.10
N PHE A 143 -14.74 0.77 -6.79
CA PHE A 143 -15.38 -0.07 -5.76
C PHE A 143 -16.91 -0.13 -5.89
N ALA A 144 -17.55 0.89 -6.46
CA ALA A 144 -18.99 0.87 -6.72
C ALA A 144 -19.43 -0.14 -7.80
N GLN A 145 -18.49 -0.61 -8.63
CA GLN A 145 -18.74 -1.51 -9.76
C GLN A 145 -18.56 -2.98 -9.37
N TYR A 146 -17.86 -3.26 -8.26
CA TYR A 146 -17.66 -4.61 -7.77
C TYR A 146 -18.89 -5.10 -6.99
N LYS A 147 -19.17 -6.40 -7.10
CA LYS A 147 -20.19 -7.07 -6.27
C LYS A 147 -19.69 -7.24 -4.84
N ASP A 148 -18.40 -7.49 -4.69
CA ASP A 148 -17.74 -7.62 -3.40
C ASP A 148 -17.53 -6.24 -2.80
N SER A 149 -17.82 -6.11 -1.51
CA SER A 149 -17.49 -4.89 -0.79
C SER A 149 -15.99 -4.78 -0.52
N LEU A 150 -15.53 -3.58 -0.16
CA LEU A 150 -14.15 -3.38 0.30
C LEU A 150 -13.80 -4.31 1.47
N PHE A 151 -14.77 -4.58 2.35
CA PHE A 151 -14.58 -5.51 3.48
C PHE A 151 -14.35 -6.94 3.01
N ASP A 152 -15.14 -7.44 2.05
CA ASP A 152 -14.98 -8.80 1.51
C ASP A 152 -13.62 -8.96 0.82
N MET A 153 -13.17 -7.91 0.11
CA MET A 153 -11.84 -7.88 -0.48
C MET A 153 -10.75 -7.91 0.59
N LEU A 154 -10.88 -7.10 1.64
CA LEU A 154 -9.95 -7.04 2.76
C LEU A 154 -9.84 -8.39 3.47
N GLU A 155 -10.96 -9.04 3.80
CA GLU A 155 -10.96 -10.35 4.47
C GLU A 155 -10.25 -11.43 3.64
N ARG A 156 -10.47 -11.44 2.32
CA ARG A 156 -9.78 -12.40 1.43
C ARG A 156 -8.27 -12.21 1.43
N VAL A 157 -7.81 -10.96 1.39
CA VAL A 157 -6.37 -10.68 1.48
C VAL A 157 -5.84 -11.02 2.86
N LEU A 158 -6.60 -10.78 3.92
CA LEU A 158 -6.16 -11.08 5.28
C LEU A 158 -5.96 -12.59 5.50
N GLN A 159 -6.70 -13.45 4.80
CA GLN A 159 -6.56 -14.90 4.85
C GLN A 159 -5.24 -15.42 4.25
N THR A 160 -4.47 -14.59 3.55
CA THR A 160 -3.17 -14.98 2.97
C THR A 160 -1.99 -14.77 3.94
N PHE A 161 -2.25 -14.28 5.16
CA PHE A 161 -1.27 -14.09 6.23
C PHE A 161 -1.50 -15.09 7.37
#